data_AF-A0A8T3L5E9-F1
#
_entry.id   AF-A0A8T3L5E9-F1
#
_cell.length_a   1.000
_cell.length_b   1.000
_cell.length_c   1.000
_cell.angle_alpha   90.00
_cell.angle_beta   90.00
_cell.angle_gamma   90.00
#
_symmetry.space_group_name_H-M   'P 1'
#
loop_
_entity.id
_entity.type
_entity.pdbx_description
1 polymer ?
#
loop_
_entity_poly.entity_id
_entity_poly.type
_entity_poly.pdbx_seq_one_letter_code
_entity_poly.pdbx_strand_id
1 'polypeptide(L)'
;MHIFFKKKIYNDRFVEALRTFGLDQGDIDPAAYRKITQGIRERSNSVHKKFQMPESEIIKEHTHTAAIATAYCLLGPIEAVKQYPELQDEFDEVEEDLLNAREEANSHSIHLMVFSILRDQLLCHPDTLLSH
;
A
#
# COMPACT_ATOMS: atom_id res chain seq x y z
N MET A 1 -9.98 5.76 24.98
CA MET A 1 -10.84 4.81 24.25
C MET A 1 -10.86 5.07 22.73
N HIS A 2 -11.00 6.31 22.25
CA HIS A 2 -11.02 6.63 20.80
C HIS A 2 -9.78 6.23 19.98
N ILE A 3 -8.58 6.25 20.58
CA ILE A 3 -7.32 5.93 19.86
C ILE A 3 -7.26 4.45 19.45
N PHE A 4 -7.78 3.55 20.28
CA PHE A 4 -7.79 2.11 20.02
C PHE A 4 -8.77 1.74 18.89
N PHE A 5 -9.95 2.36 18.84
CA PHE A 5 -10.92 2.15 17.76
C PHE A 5 -10.39 2.61 16.41
N LYS A 6 -9.72 3.77 16.36
CA LYS A 6 -9.12 4.25 15.10
C LYS A 6 -8.05 3.29 14.59
N LYS A 7 -7.17 2.76 15.47
CA LYS A 7 -6.13 1.80 15.06
C LYS A 7 -6.72 0.51 14.47
N LYS A 8 -7.82 0.01 15.04
CA LYS A 8 -8.49 -1.19 14.56
C LYS A 8 -9.06 -1.01 13.15
N ILE A 9 -9.65 0.16 12.85
CA ILE A 9 -10.26 0.44 11.53
C ILE A 9 -9.25 0.34 10.40
N TYR A 10 -8.04 0.90 10.55
CA TYR A 10 -7.00 0.81 9.51
C TYR A 10 -6.57 -0.64 9.25
N ASN A 11 -6.38 -1.42 10.32
CA ASN A 11 -6.01 -2.83 10.19
C ASN A 11 -7.11 -3.63 9.50
N ASP A 12 -8.36 -3.48 9.97
CA ASP A 12 -9.51 -4.22 9.43
C ASP A 12 -9.70 -3.90 7.94
N ARG A 13 -9.63 -2.61 7.56
CA ARG A 13 -9.76 -2.17 6.16
C ARG A 13 -8.59 -2.59 5.28
N PHE A 14 -7.38 -2.54 5.80
CA PHE A 14 -6.21 -2.98 5.04
C PHE A 14 -6.24 -4.50 4.81
N VAL A 15 -6.63 -5.31 5.81
CA VAL A 15 -6.80 -6.77 5.63
C VAL A 15 -7.96 -7.07 4.67
N GLU A 16 -9.08 -6.34 4.79
CA GLU A 16 -10.19 -6.46 3.85
C GLU A 16 -9.74 -6.19 2.40
N ALA A 17 -8.93 -5.16 2.19
CA ALA A 17 -8.35 -4.83 0.88
C ALA A 17 -7.33 -5.89 0.42
N LEU A 18 -6.43 -6.39 1.28
CA LEU A 18 -5.48 -7.44 0.89
C LEU A 18 -6.18 -8.72 0.42
N ARG A 19 -7.31 -9.06 1.02
CA ARG A 19 -8.08 -10.26 0.65
C ARG A 19 -8.64 -10.23 -0.76
N THR A 20 -8.81 -9.05 -1.37
CA THR A 20 -9.21 -8.99 -2.79
C THR A 20 -8.09 -9.52 -3.71
N PHE A 21 -6.85 -9.50 -3.22
CA PHE A 21 -5.68 -10.04 -3.90
C PHE A 21 -5.31 -11.46 -3.44
N GLY A 22 -6.20 -12.14 -2.71
CA GLY A 22 -5.89 -13.46 -2.13
C GLY A 22 -4.81 -13.42 -1.03
N LEU A 23 -4.45 -12.23 -0.56
CA LEU A 23 -3.44 -12.00 0.48
C LEU A 23 -4.10 -11.81 1.84
N ASP A 24 -3.36 -12.12 2.89
CA ASP A 24 -3.74 -11.85 4.26
C ASP A 24 -2.58 -11.23 5.08
N GLN A 25 -2.81 -11.06 6.39
CA GLN A 25 -1.82 -10.48 7.28
C GLN A 25 -0.56 -11.36 7.44
N GLY A 26 -0.71 -12.69 7.32
CA GLY A 26 0.35 -13.67 7.45
C GLY A 26 1.32 -13.70 6.26
N ASP A 27 0.89 -13.19 5.10
CA ASP A 27 1.75 -13.04 3.91
C ASP A 27 2.75 -11.88 4.04
N ILE A 28 2.59 -11.03 5.06
CA ILE A 28 3.44 -9.86 5.32
C ILE A 28 4.12 -10.04 6.66
N ASP A 29 5.44 -9.76 6.72
CA ASP A 29 6.15 -9.71 8.00
C ASP A 29 5.43 -8.81 9.01
N PRO A 30 5.22 -9.26 10.26
CA PRO A 30 4.48 -8.48 11.26
C PRO A 30 5.06 -7.10 11.57
N ALA A 31 6.38 -6.87 11.38
CA ALA A 31 6.95 -5.54 11.54
C ALA A 31 6.68 -4.65 10.31
N ALA A 32 6.78 -5.17 9.08
CA ALA A 32 6.36 -4.45 7.88
C ALA A 32 4.87 -4.09 7.93
N TYR A 33 4.00 -5.06 8.24
CA TYR A 33 2.56 -4.83 8.35
C TYR A 33 2.22 -3.68 9.32
N ARG A 34 2.89 -3.66 10.49
CA ARG A 34 2.72 -2.58 11.48
C ARG A 34 3.19 -1.23 10.95
N LYS A 35 4.30 -1.18 10.22
CA LYS A 35 4.80 0.06 9.60
C LYS A 35 3.84 0.56 8.51
N ILE A 36 3.33 -0.33 7.66
CA ILE A 36 2.39 0.03 6.58
C ILE A 36 1.11 0.61 7.19
N THR A 37 0.47 -0.11 8.11
CA THR A 37 -0.77 0.34 8.76
C THR A 37 -0.60 1.64 9.55
N GLN A 38 0.57 1.85 10.18
CA GLN A 38 0.92 3.13 10.81
C GLN A 38 1.07 4.25 9.77
N GLY A 39 1.79 4.01 8.68
CA GLY A 39 2.02 4.99 7.63
C GLY A 39 0.73 5.41 6.91
N ILE A 40 -0.15 4.44 6.60
CA ILE A 40 -1.51 4.71 6.08
C ILE A 40 -2.23 5.66 7.03
N ARG A 41 -2.24 5.35 8.33
CA ARG A 41 -2.89 6.19 9.34
C ARG A 41 -2.33 7.60 9.38
N GLU A 42 -1.01 7.76 9.39
CA GLU A 42 -0.36 9.07 9.43
C GLU A 42 -0.73 9.91 8.20
N ARG A 43 -0.69 9.30 7.01
CA ARG A 43 -1.07 9.96 5.74
C ARG A 43 -2.55 10.30 5.69
N SER A 44 -3.44 9.39 6.08
CA SER A 44 -4.88 9.67 6.10
C SER A 44 -5.22 10.82 7.05
N ASN A 45 -4.58 10.88 8.23
CA ASN A 45 -4.78 11.99 9.16
C ASN A 45 -4.23 13.32 8.59
N SER A 46 -3.11 13.28 7.86
CA SER A 46 -2.56 14.47 7.20
C SER A 46 -3.51 15.01 6.13
N VAL A 47 -4.02 14.14 5.25
CA VAL A 47 -4.98 14.48 4.20
C VAL A 47 -6.29 15.01 4.79
N HIS A 48 -6.84 14.32 5.80
CA HIS A 48 -8.06 14.78 6.49
C HIS A 48 -7.90 16.19 7.04
N LYS A 49 -6.78 16.47 7.73
CA LYS A 49 -6.51 17.80 8.29
C LYS A 49 -6.33 18.87 7.22
N LYS A 50 -5.68 18.54 6.11
CA LYS A 50 -5.34 19.49 5.04
C LYS A 50 -6.55 19.83 4.17
N PHE A 51 -7.36 18.83 3.84
CA PHE A 51 -8.43 18.95 2.84
C PHE A 51 -9.84 18.83 3.42
N GLN A 52 -9.98 18.54 4.72
CA GLN A 52 -11.27 18.37 5.41
C GLN A 52 -12.18 17.30 4.78
N MET A 53 -11.60 16.36 4.02
CA MET A 53 -12.33 15.24 3.42
C MET A 53 -12.77 14.24 4.49
N PRO A 54 -13.87 13.49 4.30
CA PRO A 54 -14.33 12.50 5.27
C PRO A 54 -13.27 11.45 5.59
N GLU A 55 -12.98 11.22 6.88
CA GLU A 55 -11.98 10.21 7.30
C GLU A 55 -12.29 8.83 6.70
N SER A 56 -13.55 8.43 6.62
CA SER A 56 -13.95 7.13 6.08
C SER A 56 -13.57 6.92 4.61
N GLU A 57 -13.65 7.97 3.79
CA GLU A 57 -13.31 7.92 2.37
C GLU A 57 -11.79 7.83 2.20
N ILE A 58 -11.04 8.69 2.90
CA ILE A 58 -9.58 8.68 2.86
C ILE A 58 -9.02 7.35 3.37
N ILE A 59 -9.60 6.78 4.42
CA ILE A 59 -9.16 5.47 4.95
C ILE A 59 -9.37 4.41 3.88
N LYS A 60 -10.55 4.34 3.26
CA LYS A 60 -10.87 3.35 2.23
C LYS A 60 -9.86 3.44 1.08
N GLU A 61 -9.68 4.64 0.53
CA GLU A 61 -8.75 4.91 -0.56
C GLU A 61 -7.33 4.51 -0.18
N HIS A 62 -6.78 5.07 0.89
CA HIS A 62 -5.39 4.81 1.29
C HIS A 62 -5.13 3.33 1.61
N THR A 63 -6.10 2.62 2.20
CA THR A 63 -5.94 1.17 2.45
C THR A 63 -5.98 0.35 1.17
N HIS A 64 -6.78 0.78 0.18
CA HIS A 64 -6.86 0.11 -1.12
C HIS A 64 -5.58 0.35 -1.93
N THR A 65 -5.14 1.61 -2.06
CA THR A 65 -3.86 2.00 -2.66
C THR A 65 -2.68 1.25 -2.04
N ALA A 66 -2.65 1.13 -0.71
CA ALA A 66 -1.60 0.35 -0.05
C ALA A 66 -1.68 -1.16 -0.36
N ALA A 67 -2.89 -1.70 -0.52
CA ALA A 67 -3.08 -3.12 -0.84
C ALA A 67 -2.64 -3.43 -2.28
N ILE A 68 -2.92 -2.55 -3.25
CA ILE A 68 -2.45 -2.66 -4.64
C ILE A 68 -0.92 -2.70 -4.68
N ALA A 69 -0.25 -1.73 -4.05
CA ALA A 69 1.22 -1.73 -3.98
C ALA A 69 1.79 -2.95 -3.26
N THR A 70 1.10 -3.44 -2.22
CA THR A 70 1.51 -4.66 -1.51
C THR A 70 1.37 -5.88 -2.42
N ALA A 71 0.26 -6.01 -3.14
CA ALA A 71 0.02 -7.11 -4.07
C ALA A 71 1.04 -7.08 -5.22
N TYR A 72 1.27 -5.92 -5.83
CA TYR A 72 2.28 -5.74 -6.87
C TYR A 72 3.68 -6.11 -6.37
N CYS A 73 4.04 -5.71 -5.15
CA CYS A 73 5.31 -6.07 -4.53
C CYS A 73 5.41 -7.58 -4.27
N LEU A 74 4.41 -8.22 -3.67
CA LEU A 74 4.51 -9.62 -3.24
C LEU A 74 4.31 -10.63 -4.38
N LEU A 75 3.37 -10.37 -5.29
CA LEU A 75 3.06 -11.26 -6.42
C LEU A 75 4.03 -11.06 -7.59
N GLY A 76 4.59 -9.86 -7.71
CA GLY A 76 5.36 -9.43 -8.87
C GLY A 76 4.48 -8.85 -9.99
N PRO A 77 5.02 -7.96 -10.83
CA PRO A 77 4.27 -7.19 -11.83
C PRO A 77 3.49 -8.08 -12.81
N ILE A 78 4.18 -9.07 -13.37
CA ILE A 78 3.61 -9.95 -14.41
C ILE A 78 2.44 -10.75 -13.84
N GLU A 79 2.61 -11.34 -12.66
CA GLU A 79 1.59 -12.20 -12.08
C GLU A 79 0.44 -11.37 -11.50
N ALA A 80 0.71 -10.19 -10.94
CA ALA A 80 -0.33 -9.26 -10.47
C ALA A 80 -1.28 -8.85 -11.61
N VAL A 81 -0.74 -8.38 -12.75
CA VAL A 81 -1.56 -7.99 -13.92
C VAL A 81 -2.30 -9.19 -14.52
N LYS A 82 -1.66 -10.36 -14.53
CA LYS A 82 -2.30 -11.58 -15.05
C LYS A 82 -3.45 -12.07 -14.18
N GLN A 83 -3.34 -11.95 -12.85
CA GLN A 83 -4.40 -12.36 -11.91
C GLN A 83 -5.52 -11.32 -11.80
N TYR A 84 -5.18 -10.03 -11.94
CA TYR A 84 -6.11 -8.91 -11.77
C TYR A 84 -6.02 -7.94 -12.97
N PRO A 85 -6.38 -8.39 -14.19
CA PRO A 85 -6.27 -7.57 -15.40
C PRO A 85 -7.14 -6.31 -15.36
N GLU A 86 -8.22 -6.32 -14.59
CA GLU A 86 -9.09 -5.17 -14.37
C GLU A 86 -8.43 -4.03 -13.59
N LEU A 87 -7.32 -4.30 -12.91
CA LEU A 87 -6.55 -3.32 -12.13
C LEU A 87 -5.25 -2.91 -12.84
N GLN A 88 -5.13 -3.15 -14.14
CA GLN A 88 -3.93 -2.82 -14.90
C GLN A 88 -3.56 -1.33 -14.77
N ASP A 89 -4.53 -0.42 -14.91
CA ASP A 89 -4.27 1.02 -14.77
C ASP A 89 -3.68 1.37 -13.38
N GLU A 90 -4.17 0.73 -12.32
CA GLU A 90 -3.66 0.94 -10.95
C GLU A 90 -2.25 0.36 -10.75
N PHE A 91 -1.94 -0.76 -11.41
CA PHE A 91 -0.59 -1.31 -11.41
C PHE A 91 0.38 -0.46 -12.24
N ASP A 92 -0.08 0.12 -13.34
CA ASP A 92 0.71 1.07 -14.15
C ASP A 92 1.01 2.34 -13.33
N GLU A 93 0.07 2.84 -12.53
CA GLU A 93 0.31 3.94 -11.58
C GLU A 93 1.35 3.59 -10.51
N VAL A 94 1.32 2.36 -9.99
CA VAL A 94 2.35 1.85 -9.08
C VAL A 94 3.73 1.86 -9.74
N GLU A 95 3.81 1.42 -10.98
CA GLU A 95 5.05 1.36 -11.75
C GLU A 95 5.59 2.76 -12.06
N GLU A 96 4.72 3.69 -12.46
CA GLU A 96 5.07 5.09 -12.69
C GLU A 96 5.63 5.74 -11.41
N ASP A 97 4.97 5.53 -10.26
CA ASP A 97 5.45 6.03 -8.98
C ASP A 97 6.86 5.49 -8.67
N LEU A 98 7.11 4.20 -8.90
CA LEU A 98 8.41 3.56 -8.70
C LEU A 98 9.51 4.13 -9.60
N LEU A 99 9.19 4.40 -10.87
CA LEU A 99 10.10 5.03 -11.81
C LEU A 99 10.43 6.48 -11.38
N ASN A 100 9.41 7.24 -10.98
CA ASN A 100 9.54 8.63 -10.57
C ASN A 100 10.22 8.80 -9.19
N ALA A 101 10.22 7.76 -8.34
CA ALA A 101 10.89 7.79 -7.04
C ALA A 101 12.41 8.05 -7.13
N ARG A 102 13.04 7.76 -8.27
CA ARG A 102 14.45 8.09 -8.52
C ARG A 102 14.68 9.58 -8.72
N GLU A 103 13.66 10.31 -9.14
CA GLU A 103 13.75 11.74 -9.48
C GLU A 103 13.25 12.64 -8.33
N GLU A 104 12.30 12.16 -7.50
CA GLU A 104 11.71 12.95 -6.40
C GLU A 104 11.88 12.31 -5.01
N ALA A 105 12.83 12.83 -4.23
CA ALA A 105 13.17 12.32 -2.89
C ALA A 105 12.09 12.53 -1.80
N ASN A 106 10.96 13.19 -2.10
CA ASN A 106 9.95 13.61 -1.12
C ASN A 106 8.51 13.25 -1.53
N SER A 107 8.32 12.09 -2.14
CA SER A 107 6.99 11.68 -2.57
C SER A 107 6.07 11.33 -1.38
N HIS A 108 4.89 11.95 -1.38
CA HIS A 108 3.77 11.62 -0.50
C HIS A 108 2.93 10.45 -1.05
N SER A 109 3.47 9.66 -1.99
CA SER A 109 2.85 8.44 -2.51
C SER A 109 2.79 7.33 -1.47
N ILE A 110 1.62 6.70 -1.35
CA ILE A 110 1.41 5.51 -0.53
C ILE A 110 2.11 4.30 -1.13
N HIS A 111 2.19 4.21 -2.46
CA HIS A 111 2.92 3.15 -3.15
C HIS A 111 4.36 3.12 -2.67
N LEU A 112 5.07 4.24 -2.78
CA LEU A 112 6.49 4.34 -2.42
C LEU A 112 6.75 4.07 -0.93
N MET A 113 5.82 4.46 -0.07
CA MET A 113 5.88 4.09 1.35
C MET A 113 5.85 2.57 1.55
N VAL A 114 4.91 1.89 0.89
CA VAL A 114 4.77 0.43 0.97
C VAL A 114 6.02 -0.25 0.41
N PHE A 115 6.49 0.15 -0.77
CA PHE A 115 7.70 -0.41 -1.37
C PHE A 115 8.94 -0.20 -0.50
N SER A 116 9.15 1.00 0.05
CA SER A 116 10.27 1.23 0.96
C SER A 116 10.23 0.28 2.16
N ILE A 117 9.04 0.01 2.72
CA ILE A 117 8.91 -0.88 3.87
C ILE A 117 9.16 -2.35 3.50
N LEU A 118 8.61 -2.81 2.37
CA LEU A 118 8.68 -4.22 1.96
C LEU A 118 10.03 -4.59 1.32
N ARG A 119 10.63 -3.67 0.55
CA ARG A 119 11.95 -3.86 -0.06
C ARG A 119 13.06 -3.96 1.00
N ASP A 120 13.00 -3.14 2.04
CA ASP A 120 13.98 -3.18 3.14
C ASP A 120 13.99 -4.53 3.88
N GLN A 121 12.92 -5.31 3.73
CA GLN A 121 12.79 -6.65 4.30
C GLN A 121 12.95 -7.78 3.25
N LEU A 122 13.30 -7.45 2.01
CA LEU A 122 13.43 -8.39 0.89
C LEU A 122 12.16 -9.23 0.66
N LEU A 123 10.99 -8.63 0.92
CA LEU A 123 9.70 -9.31 0.78
C LEU A 123 9.11 -9.17 -0.62
N CYS A 124 9.55 -8.18 -1.42
CA CYS A 124 9.05 -8.06 -2.78
C CYS A 124 9.58 -9.21 -3.66
N HIS A 125 8.73 -9.64 -4.58
CA HIS A 125 9.07 -10.55 -5.66
C HIS A 125 10.29 -10.00 -6.42
N PRO A 126 11.26 -10.85 -6.81
CA PRO A 126 12.47 -10.40 -7.50
C PRO A 126 12.18 -9.58 -8.76
N ASP A 127 11.13 -9.93 -9.51
CA ASP A 127 10.76 -9.23 -10.75
C ASP A 127 10.35 -7.77 -10.49
N THR A 128 9.76 -7.48 -9.33
CA THR A 128 9.46 -6.11 -8.90
C THR A 128 10.72 -5.25 -8.76
N LEU A 129 11.86 -5.87 -8.50
CA LEU A 129 13.17 -5.21 -8.35
C LEU A 129 13.99 -5.23 -9.64
N LEU A 130 13.64 -6.10 -10.61
CA LEU A 130 14.35 -6.26 -11.89
C LEU A 130 13.76 -5.40 -13.01
N SER A 131 12.51 -4.96 -12.88
CA SER A 131 11.88 -4.02 -13.82
C SER A 131 12.44 -2.58 -13.74
N HIS A 132 13.29 -2.25 -12.75
CA HIS A 132 13.70 -0.85 -12.44
C HIS A 132 15.16 -0.64 -11.99
#